data_AF-A0A3B5KVR0-F1
#
_entry.id   AF-A0A3B5KVR0-F1
#
_cell.length_a   1.000
_cell.length_b   1.000
_cell.length_c   1.000
_cell.angle_alpha   90.00
_cell.angle_beta   90.00
_cell.angle_gamma   90.00
#
_symmetry.space_group_name_H-M   'P 1'
#
loop_
_entity.id
_entity.type
_entity.pdbx_description
1 polymer ?
#
loop_
_entity_poly.entity_id
_entity_poly.type
_entity_poly.pdbx_seq_one_letter_code
_entity_poly.pdbx_strand_id
1 'polypeptide(L)'
;MDFLSFGSPLVIKKKVDWPCPSENTAERQECSARTRAAPAAPPSDVTSVTLKRCVTVNGSNVVLDDCERPTRHMLWKWVSRHRLFNLGTSMCLGLNLSDTMQPLGMFECDATYLVLWWRCHGNMLYGASEWKVTVSGRLVVVRKNVYHEWKRYNTPKEGPCSHPYEEIHTLLGNAHGYSCVFPFNYNNKWYAECTTEGREDNLHWCATTDRYDQSERWGFCPVYPRWASHRKRLLKHSCSLLMFRCFLL
;
A
#
# COMPACT_ATOMS: atom_id res chain seq x y z
N MET A 1 51.07 -19.34 19.20
CA MET A 1 51.48 -18.06 18.62
C MET A 1 51.02 -18.12 17.17
N ASP A 2 50.00 -17.42 16.67
CA ASP A 2 49.31 -16.24 17.16
C ASP A 2 48.00 -16.00 16.37
N PHE A 3 47.06 -15.36 17.07
CA PHE A 3 45.99 -14.44 16.63
C PHE A 3 45.26 -14.65 15.29
N LEU A 4 44.03 -15.19 15.37
CA LEU A 4 42.97 -14.90 14.40
C LEU A 4 42.34 -13.54 14.75
N SER A 5 42.65 -12.52 13.96
CA SER A 5 41.96 -11.22 13.99
C SER A 5 40.72 -11.29 13.08
N PHE A 6 39.54 -11.09 13.66
CA PHE A 6 38.28 -10.91 12.94
C PHE A 6 38.29 -9.54 12.23
N GLY A 7 38.48 -9.54 10.92
CA GLY A 7 38.31 -8.35 10.07
C GLY A 7 36.84 -7.97 9.91
N SER A 8 36.51 -6.72 10.21
CA SER A 8 35.19 -6.09 10.12
C SER A 8 34.55 -6.21 8.73
N PRO A 9 33.21 -6.29 8.59
CA PRO A 9 32.56 -6.24 7.28
C PRO A 9 32.66 -4.82 6.69
N LEU A 10 33.20 -4.75 5.48
CA LEU A 10 33.26 -3.56 4.63
C LEU A 10 31.86 -2.99 4.37
N VAL A 11 31.58 -1.82 4.96
CA VAL A 11 30.42 -1.00 4.63
C VAL A 11 30.61 -0.43 3.22
N ILE A 12 29.91 -0.99 2.24
CA ILE A 12 29.84 -0.44 0.89
C ILE A 12 29.06 0.88 0.96
N LYS A 13 29.76 2.00 1.12
CA LYS A 13 29.21 3.34 0.86
C LYS A 13 29.03 3.50 -0.65
N LYS A 14 27.95 2.97 -1.21
CA LYS A 14 27.52 3.35 -2.56
C LYS A 14 26.85 4.71 -2.46
N LYS A 15 27.57 5.73 -2.94
CA LYS A 15 27.02 7.04 -3.25
C LYS A 15 25.98 6.82 -4.35
N VAL A 16 24.71 6.99 -4.00
CA VAL A 16 23.62 6.99 -4.97
C VAL A 16 23.67 8.35 -5.64
N ASP A 17 24.47 8.47 -6.71
CA ASP A 17 24.43 9.64 -7.56
C ASP A 17 23.13 9.59 -8.37
N TRP A 18 22.18 10.42 -7.94
CA TRP A 18 20.94 10.68 -8.66
C TRP A 18 21.26 11.28 -10.03
N PRO A 19 20.59 10.88 -11.13
CA PRO A 19 20.73 11.59 -12.39
C PRO A 19 19.93 12.90 -12.30
N CYS A 20 20.43 13.87 -11.54
CA CYS A 20 20.17 15.27 -11.83
C CYS A 20 21.19 15.65 -12.91
N PRO A 21 20.79 16.19 -14.07
CA PRO A 21 21.73 16.85 -14.97
C PRO A 21 22.54 17.86 -14.17
N SER A 22 23.85 17.83 -14.36
CA SER A 22 24.78 18.76 -13.73
C SER A 22 24.55 20.17 -14.23
N GLU A 23 24.72 21.13 -13.31
CA GLU A 23 24.85 22.58 -13.53
C GLU A 23 23.56 23.38 -13.78
N ASN A 24 22.77 23.61 -12.71
CA ASN A 24 22.26 24.94 -12.32
C ASN A 24 21.52 24.88 -10.97
N THR A 25 21.79 25.83 -10.07
CA THR A 25 21.30 25.85 -8.68
C THR A 25 19.78 26.08 -8.56
N ALA A 26 19.12 26.61 -9.60
CA ALA A 26 17.67 26.79 -9.65
C ALA A 26 16.88 25.49 -9.86
N GLU A 27 17.43 24.51 -10.61
CA GLU A 27 16.75 23.24 -10.89
C GLU A 27 16.74 22.27 -9.70
N ARG A 28 17.64 22.49 -8.73
CA ARG A 28 17.72 21.69 -7.49
C ARG A 28 16.51 21.92 -6.57
N GLN A 29 15.98 23.14 -6.54
CA GLN A 29 14.74 23.47 -5.83
C GLN A 29 13.51 22.90 -6.56
N GLU A 30 13.57 22.79 -7.89
CA GLU A 30 12.45 22.34 -8.71
C GLU A 30 12.29 20.80 -8.72
N CYS A 31 13.39 20.04 -8.55
CA CYS A 31 13.36 18.58 -8.37
C CYS A 31 12.71 18.13 -7.06
N SER A 32 12.80 18.94 -6.00
CA SER A 32 12.13 18.67 -4.71
C SER A 32 10.63 19.02 -4.72
N ALA A 33 10.19 19.87 -5.65
CA ALA A 33 8.82 20.40 -5.67
C ALA A 33 7.82 19.58 -6.54
N ARG A 34 8.30 18.62 -7.36
CA ARG A 34 7.45 17.88 -8.33
C ARG A 34 7.66 16.38 -8.35
N THR A 35 8.17 15.83 -7.28
CA THR A 35 8.46 14.41 -7.12
C THR A 35 7.37 13.77 -6.28
N ARG A 36 6.64 12.79 -6.84
CA ARG A 36 5.71 11.94 -6.07
C ARG A 36 6.44 10.65 -5.73
N ALA A 37 6.26 10.16 -4.50
CA ALA A 37 6.62 8.80 -4.16
C ALA A 37 6.05 7.82 -5.20
N ALA A 38 6.70 6.66 -5.35
CA ALA A 38 6.29 5.57 -6.23
C ALA A 38 4.77 5.40 -6.24
N PRO A 39 4.13 5.22 -7.42
CA PRO A 39 2.69 5.32 -7.52
C PRO A 39 2.07 4.17 -6.70
N ALA A 40 1.65 4.48 -5.48
CA ALA A 40 0.68 3.65 -4.81
C ALA A 40 -0.63 3.80 -5.59
N ALA A 41 -1.33 2.69 -5.83
CA ALA A 41 -2.63 2.74 -6.49
C ALA A 41 -3.56 3.74 -5.78
N PRO A 42 -4.27 4.61 -6.53
CA PRO A 42 -5.14 5.59 -5.89
C PRO A 42 -6.27 4.87 -5.15
N PRO A 43 -6.66 5.36 -3.96
CA PRO A 43 -7.84 4.85 -3.28
C PRO A 43 -9.07 5.04 -4.16
N SER A 44 -10.04 4.15 -4.02
CA SER A 44 -11.29 4.19 -4.79
C SER A 44 -12.46 3.70 -3.97
N ASP A 45 -13.63 4.24 -4.27
CA ASP A 45 -14.87 3.71 -3.72
C ASP A 45 -15.16 2.33 -4.33
N VAL A 46 -15.68 1.43 -3.49
CA VAL A 46 -16.14 0.11 -3.90
C VAL A 46 -17.65 0.15 -4.00
N THR A 47 -18.20 -0.32 -5.12
CA THR A 47 -19.63 -0.26 -5.43
C THR A 47 -20.18 -1.67 -5.65
N SER A 48 -21.35 -1.95 -5.08
CA SER A 48 -22.13 -3.13 -5.43
C SER A 48 -22.70 -2.96 -6.85
N VAL A 49 -22.41 -3.91 -7.74
CA VAL A 49 -22.86 -3.84 -9.13
C VAL A 49 -24.38 -3.91 -9.23
N THR A 50 -24.99 -4.85 -8.50
CA THR A 50 -26.44 -5.11 -8.52
C THR A 50 -27.24 -4.01 -7.84
N LEU A 51 -26.75 -3.47 -6.72
CA LEU A 51 -27.48 -2.47 -5.93
C LEU A 51 -27.16 -1.02 -6.32
N LYS A 52 -26.07 -0.79 -7.06
CA LYS A 52 -25.56 0.55 -7.42
C LYS A 52 -25.35 1.45 -6.20
N ARG A 53 -24.90 0.87 -5.09
CA ARG A 53 -24.59 1.55 -3.82
C ARG A 53 -23.12 1.41 -3.48
N CYS A 54 -22.57 2.41 -2.79
CA CYS A 54 -21.17 2.47 -2.39
C CYS A 54 -20.97 1.92 -0.99
N VAL A 55 -19.84 1.26 -0.77
CA VAL A 55 -19.46 0.69 0.52
C VAL A 55 -18.84 1.79 1.37
N THR A 56 -19.45 2.06 2.53
CA THR A 56 -18.96 3.01 3.52
C THR A 56 -18.83 2.35 4.89
N VAL A 57 -18.17 3.03 5.82
CA VAL A 57 -18.00 2.58 7.20
C VAL A 57 -18.81 3.49 8.12
N ASN A 58 -19.59 2.87 9.02
CA ASN A 58 -20.33 3.54 10.08
C ASN A 58 -20.01 2.89 11.42
N GLY A 59 -19.23 3.57 12.26
CA GLY A 59 -18.62 2.98 13.45
C GLY A 59 -17.70 1.83 13.07
N SER A 60 -17.94 0.64 13.63
CA SER A 60 -17.22 -0.60 13.27
C SER A 60 -17.87 -1.39 12.13
N ASN A 61 -19.06 -0.99 11.70
CA ASN A 61 -19.86 -1.71 10.71
C ASN A 61 -19.59 -1.22 9.29
N VAL A 62 -19.66 -2.14 8.34
CA VAL A 62 -19.55 -1.85 6.92
C VAL A 62 -20.94 -1.88 6.30
N VAL A 63 -21.33 -0.79 5.66
CA VAL A 63 -22.70 -0.57 5.19
C VAL A 63 -22.71 -0.04 3.76
N LEU A 64 -23.85 -0.19 3.09
CA LEU A 64 -24.11 0.42 1.80
C LEU A 64 -24.77 1.78 1.97
N ASP A 65 -24.28 2.75 1.20
CA ASP A 65 -24.83 4.11 1.14
C ASP A 65 -24.85 4.62 -0.30
N ASP A 66 -25.43 5.81 -0.49
CA ASP A 66 -25.45 6.50 -1.77
C ASP A 66 -24.04 6.90 -2.24
N CYS A 67 -23.78 6.75 -3.54
CA CYS A 67 -22.51 7.13 -4.16
C CYS A 67 -22.42 8.63 -4.53
N GLU A 68 -23.54 9.36 -4.52
CA GLU A 68 -23.60 10.76 -4.94
C GLU A 68 -22.78 11.70 -4.05
N ARG A 69 -22.59 11.33 -2.78
CA ARG A 69 -21.86 12.11 -1.78
C ARG A 69 -20.61 11.34 -1.31
N PRO A 70 -19.54 11.31 -2.12
CA PRO A 70 -18.33 10.59 -1.78
C PRO A 70 -17.70 11.17 -0.51
N THR A 71 -17.44 10.30 0.46
CA THR A 71 -16.76 10.66 1.71
C THR A 71 -15.48 9.85 1.86
N ARG A 72 -14.59 10.29 2.75
CA ARG A 72 -13.36 9.54 3.03
C ARG A 72 -13.62 8.13 3.58
N HIS A 73 -14.78 7.91 4.21
CA HIS A 73 -15.24 6.59 4.69
C HIS A 73 -15.65 5.63 3.57
N MET A 74 -15.84 6.14 2.34
CA MET A 74 -16.08 5.32 1.15
C MET A 74 -14.79 4.95 0.42
N LEU A 75 -13.68 5.60 0.73
CA LEU A 75 -12.40 5.37 0.07
C LEU A 75 -11.69 4.14 0.63
N TRP A 76 -11.48 3.14 -0.23
CA TRP A 76 -10.79 1.90 0.08
C TRP A 76 -9.48 1.80 -0.69
N LYS A 77 -8.52 1.10 -0.09
CA LYS A 77 -7.21 0.86 -0.69
C LYS A 77 -6.67 -0.51 -0.33
N TRP A 78 -6.14 -1.22 -1.32
CA TRP A 78 -5.29 -2.38 -1.07
C TRP A 78 -3.95 -1.94 -0.52
N VAL A 79 -3.54 -2.58 0.57
CA VAL A 79 -2.27 -2.29 1.24
C VAL A 79 -1.49 -3.59 1.46
N SER A 80 -0.33 -3.49 2.09
CA SER A 80 0.56 -4.63 2.31
C SER A 80 -0.13 -5.80 3.01
N ARG A 81 0.35 -7.02 2.75
CA ARG A 81 -0.19 -8.28 3.28
C ARG A 81 -1.65 -8.54 2.88
N HIS A 82 -2.04 -8.05 1.71
CA HIS A 82 -3.38 -8.22 1.14
C HIS A 82 -4.51 -7.69 2.03
N ARG A 83 -4.27 -6.60 2.77
CA ARG A 83 -5.30 -5.98 3.60
C ARG A 83 -6.09 -4.95 2.79
N LEU A 84 -7.34 -4.74 3.18
CA LEU A 84 -8.19 -3.65 2.66
C LEU A 84 -8.30 -2.56 3.72
N PHE A 85 -7.73 -1.40 3.43
CA PHE A 85 -7.68 -0.24 4.32
C PHE A 85 -8.76 0.76 3.95
N ASN A 86 -9.43 1.32 4.96
CA ASN A 86 -10.40 2.40 4.82
C ASN A 86 -9.77 3.73 5.22
N LEU A 87 -9.77 4.71 4.32
CA LEU A 87 -9.10 5.99 4.56
C LEU A 87 -9.81 6.90 5.57
N GLY A 88 -11.13 6.73 5.75
CA GLY A 88 -11.92 7.55 6.66
C GLY A 88 -11.69 7.17 8.12
N THR A 89 -11.78 5.87 8.41
CA THR A 89 -11.57 5.33 9.75
C THR A 89 -10.12 5.05 10.09
N SER A 90 -9.24 4.98 9.08
CA SER A 90 -7.86 4.52 9.24
C SER A 90 -7.74 3.10 9.82
N MET A 91 -8.70 2.24 9.48
CA MET A 91 -8.79 0.86 9.94
C MET A 91 -8.79 -0.12 8.76
N CYS A 92 -8.57 -1.40 9.06
CA CYS A 92 -8.59 -2.48 8.10
C CYS A 92 -9.88 -3.29 8.20
N LEU A 93 -10.37 -3.73 7.04
CA LEU A 93 -11.45 -4.71 6.97
C LEU A 93 -10.93 -6.05 7.49
N GLY A 94 -11.68 -6.72 8.36
CA GLY A 94 -11.25 -7.98 8.94
C GLY A 94 -12.38 -8.93 9.28
N LEU A 95 -12.01 -10.17 9.58
CA LEU A 95 -12.89 -11.20 10.09
C LEU A 95 -12.51 -11.58 11.52
N ASN A 96 -13.47 -11.43 12.43
CA ASN A 96 -13.44 -12.05 13.74
C ASN A 96 -14.16 -13.40 13.67
N LEU A 97 -13.41 -14.48 13.52
CA LEU A 97 -13.99 -15.83 13.38
C LEU A 97 -14.61 -16.37 14.68
N SER A 98 -14.37 -15.72 15.82
CA SER A 98 -15.04 -16.02 17.08
C SER A 98 -16.45 -15.43 17.15
N ASP A 99 -16.77 -14.42 16.35
CA ASP A 99 -18.11 -13.85 16.25
C ASP A 99 -18.94 -14.60 15.20
N THR A 100 -19.87 -15.44 15.66
CA THR A 100 -20.72 -16.24 14.77
C THR A 100 -21.88 -15.46 14.16
N MET A 101 -22.22 -14.28 14.70
CA MET A 101 -23.36 -13.48 14.25
C MET A 101 -22.93 -12.46 13.19
N GLN A 102 -21.84 -11.75 13.45
CA GLN A 102 -21.34 -10.70 12.57
C GLN A 102 -19.80 -10.73 12.50
N PRO A 103 -19.22 -11.71 11.78
CA PRO A 103 -17.77 -11.86 11.72
C PRO A 103 -17.06 -10.72 10.98
N LEU A 104 -17.74 -9.97 10.10
CA LEU A 104 -17.13 -8.89 9.31
C LEU A 104 -17.20 -7.54 10.04
N GLY A 105 -16.06 -6.85 10.14
CA GLY A 105 -15.99 -5.52 10.73
C GLY A 105 -14.71 -4.77 10.41
N MET A 106 -14.59 -3.57 11.00
CA MET A 106 -13.40 -2.72 10.92
C MET A 106 -12.56 -2.85 12.18
N PHE A 107 -11.25 -3.03 12.01
CA PHE A 107 -10.32 -3.33 13.09
C PHE A 107 -8.98 -2.61 12.90
N GLU A 108 -8.18 -2.53 13.97
CA GLU A 108 -6.79 -2.10 13.86
C GLU A 108 -6.00 -3.02 12.93
N CYS A 109 -5.15 -2.42 12.10
CA CYS A 109 -4.50 -3.12 11.00
C CYS A 109 -3.39 -4.08 11.44
N ASP A 110 -2.89 -3.96 12.67
CA ASP A 110 -1.88 -4.82 13.28
C ASP A 110 -2.47 -5.89 14.22
N ALA A 111 -3.80 -6.02 14.28
CA ALA A 111 -4.45 -7.05 15.10
C ALA A 111 -4.07 -8.47 14.63
N THR A 112 -3.38 -9.21 15.48
CA THR A 112 -2.83 -10.55 15.17
C THR A 112 -3.82 -11.70 15.36
N TYR A 113 -4.87 -11.48 16.15
CA TYR A 113 -5.91 -12.46 16.44
C TYR A 113 -7.06 -12.45 15.41
N LEU A 114 -7.02 -11.52 14.46
CA LEU A 114 -8.04 -11.34 13.42
C LEU A 114 -7.51 -11.75 12.06
N VAL A 115 -8.41 -12.15 11.17
CA VAL A 115 -8.07 -12.38 9.77
C VAL A 115 -8.28 -11.09 9.00
N LEU A 116 -7.20 -10.39 8.68
CA LEU A 116 -7.24 -9.10 7.99
C LEU A 116 -6.93 -9.19 6.49
N TRP A 117 -6.53 -10.36 6.01
CA TRP A 117 -6.18 -10.55 4.60
C TRP A 117 -7.43 -10.85 3.76
N TRP A 118 -7.44 -10.29 2.56
CA TRP A 118 -8.49 -10.43 1.56
C TRP A 118 -7.85 -10.78 0.22
N ARG A 119 -8.61 -11.45 -0.62
CA ARG A 119 -8.23 -11.71 -2.00
C ARG A 119 -9.42 -11.40 -2.88
N CYS A 120 -9.14 -11.36 -4.17
CA CYS A 120 -10.16 -11.12 -5.16
C CYS A 120 -10.00 -12.14 -6.30
N HIS A 121 -11.12 -12.52 -6.90
CA HIS A 121 -11.15 -13.38 -8.08
C HIS A 121 -12.23 -12.83 -9.01
N GLY A 122 -11.82 -12.29 -10.16
CA GLY A 122 -12.69 -11.46 -10.99
C GLY A 122 -13.23 -10.27 -10.19
N ASN A 123 -14.55 -10.17 -10.11
CA ASN A 123 -15.26 -9.09 -9.41
C ASN A 123 -15.74 -9.48 -8.00
N MET A 124 -15.25 -10.60 -7.45
CA MET A 124 -15.60 -11.09 -6.12
C MET A 124 -14.47 -10.85 -5.12
N LEU A 125 -14.83 -10.51 -3.88
CA LEU A 125 -13.93 -10.44 -2.73
C LEU A 125 -14.14 -11.63 -1.79
N TYR A 126 -13.06 -12.24 -1.35
CA TYR A 126 -13.08 -13.37 -0.42
C TYR A 126 -11.93 -13.33 0.59
N GLY A 127 -12.15 -13.91 1.77
CA GLY A 127 -11.18 -14.03 2.86
C GLY A 127 -10.88 -15.49 3.22
N ALA A 128 -10.41 -15.73 4.45
CA ALA A 128 -10.13 -17.08 4.94
C ALA A 128 -11.37 -17.99 4.89
N SER A 129 -11.14 -19.31 4.79
CA SER A 129 -12.20 -20.32 4.75
C SER A 129 -13.29 -20.07 3.69
N GLU A 130 -12.93 -19.40 2.58
CA GLU A 130 -13.82 -19.02 1.49
C GLU A 130 -15.02 -18.14 1.90
N TRP A 131 -14.88 -17.35 2.96
CA TRP A 131 -15.86 -16.32 3.30
C TRP A 131 -15.88 -15.25 2.20
N LYS A 132 -17.03 -15.07 1.56
CA LYS A 132 -17.19 -14.13 0.44
C LYS A 132 -17.98 -12.90 0.89
N VAL A 133 -17.51 -11.72 0.51
CA VAL A 133 -18.16 -10.44 0.85
C VAL A 133 -19.44 -10.29 0.04
N THR A 134 -20.56 -10.09 0.73
CA THR A 134 -21.91 -9.96 0.16
C THR A 134 -22.70 -8.93 0.97
N VAL A 135 -23.99 -8.80 0.67
CA VAL A 135 -24.88 -7.80 1.26
C VAL A 135 -26.09 -8.49 1.89
N SER A 136 -26.51 -8.02 3.06
CA SER A 136 -27.73 -8.42 3.75
C SER A 136 -28.49 -7.17 4.19
N GLY A 137 -29.52 -6.78 3.43
CA GLY A 137 -30.19 -5.50 3.62
C GLY A 137 -29.25 -4.33 3.28
N ARG A 138 -28.95 -3.47 4.27
CA ARG A 138 -27.94 -2.39 4.14
C ARG A 138 -26.55 -2.79 4.62
N LEU A 139 -26.42 -3.90 5.35
CA LEU A 139 -25.13 -4.32 5.90
C LEU A 139 -24.33 -5.07 4.85
N VAL A 140 -23.03 -4.77 4.77
CA VAL A 140 -22.06 -5.63 4.09
C VAL A 140 -21.65 -6.71 5.08
N VAL A 141 -21.76 -7.96 4.66
CA VAL A 141 -21.53 -9.14 5.50
C VAL A 141 -20.69 -10.15 4.74
N VAL A 142 -20.29 -11.24 5.40
CA VAL A 142 -19.72 -12.40 4.70
C VAL A 142 -20.63 -13.60 4.78
N ARG A 143 -20.67 -14.38 3.70
CA ARG A 143 -21.34 -15.68 3.65
C ARG A 143 -20.49 -16.68 2.86
N LYS A 144 -20.65 -17.96 3.17
CA LYS A 144 -20.11 -19.04 2.33
C LYS A 144 -21.04 -19.30 1.14
N ASN A 145 -20.50 -19.76 0.02
CA ASN A 145 -21.26 -20.17 -1.18
C ASN A 145 -22.17 -19.10 -1.79
N VAL A 146 -21.80 -17.83 -1.70
CA VAL A 146 -22.52 -16.72 -2.35
C VAL A 146 -21.72 -16.16 -3.51
N TYR A 147 -22.42 -15.55 -4.47
CA TYR A 147 -21.80 -14.71 -5.50
C TYR A 147 -22.34 -13.29 -5.39
N HIS A 148 -21.45 -12.33 -5.15
CA HIS A 148 -21.77 -10.91 -5.17
C HIS A 148 -20.68 -10.17 -5.93
N GLU A 149 -21.12 -9.36 -6.88
CA GLU A 149 -20.24 -8.65 -7.80
C GLU A 149 -19.95 -7.24 -7.31
N TRP A 150 -18.67 -6.92 -7.19
CA TRP A 150 -18.14 -5.64 -6.78
C TRP A 150 -17.39 -4.99 -7.94
N LYS A 151 -17.45 -3.66 -8.01
CA LYS A 151 -16.65 -2.87 -8.95
C LYS A 151 -16.12 -1.62 -8.27
N ARG A 152 -15.09 -1.03 -8.86
CA ARG A 152 -14.64 0.31 -8.49
C ARG A 152 -15.65 1.35 -9.01
N TYR A 153 -15.90 2.39 -8.22
CA TYR A 153 -16.85 3.43 -8.58
C TYR A 153 -16.43 4.16 -9.86
N ASN A 154 -17.41 4.46 -10.70
CA ASN A 154 -17.25 5.17 -11.98
C ASN A 154 -16.25 4.54 -12.99
N THR A 155 -15.90 3.27 -12.81
CA THR A 155 -15.00 2.52 -13.71
C THR A 155 -15.62 1.16 -14.05
N PRO A 156 -16.47 1.07 -15.09
CA PRO A 156 -17.31 -0.11 -15.35
C PRO A 156 -16.53 -1.40 -15.61
N LYS A 157 -15.29 -1.29 -16.09
CA LYS A 157 -14.41 -2.42 -16.42
C LYS A 157 -13.46 -2.77 -15.28
N GLU A 158 -13.44 -1.99 -14.21
CA GLU A 158 -12.48 -2.19 -13.12
C GLU A 158 -13.17 -2.82 -11.90
N GLY A 159 -12.72 -4.03 -11.58
CA GLY A 159 -13.12 -4.75 -10.38
C GLY A 159 -12.20 -4.44 -9.19
N PRO A 160 -12.43 -5.11 -8.05
CA PRO A 160 -11.57 -4.99 -6.87
C PRO A 160 -10.13 -5.42 -7.15
N CYS A 161 -9.88 -6.29 -8.14
CA CYS A 161 -8.54 -6.75 -8.53
C CYS A 161 -7.79 -5.81 -9.47
N SER A 162 -8.41 -4.76 -10.01
CA SER A 162 -7.80 -4.00 -11.10
C SER A 162 -6.55 -3.22 -10.69
N HIS A 163 -6.43 -2.91 -9.40
CA HIS A 163 -5.30 -2.17 -8.84
C HIS A 163 -4.78 -2.92 -7.60
N PRO A 164 -4.00 -3.99 -7.79
CA PRO A 164 -3.40 -4.72 -6.68
C PRO A 164 -2.37 -3.84 -5.96
N TYR A 165 -2.08 -4.20 -4.72
CA TYR A 165 -0.96 -3.60 -4.00
C TYR A 165 0.36 -4.06 -4.62
N GLU A 166 1.25 -3.11 -4.92
CA GLU A 166 2.63 -3.36 -5.32
C GLU A 166 3.57 -3.03 -4.17
N GLU A 167 4.52 -3.92 -3.89
CA GLU A 167 5.51 -3.71 -2.84
C GLU A 167 6.45 -2.56 -3.19
N ILE A 168 6.71 -1.71 -2.20
CA ILE A 168 7.63 -0.58 -2.33
C ILE A 168 8.86 -0.89 -1.48
N HIS A 169 9.97 -1.23 -2.12
CA HIS A 169 11.24 -1.42 -1.42
C HIS A 169 11.88 -0.08 -1.03
N THR A 170 12.35 0.02 0.21
CA THR A 170 12.97 1.25 0.69
C THR A 170 14.35 1.48 0.10
N LEU A 171 14.74 2.74 -0.02
CA LEU A 171 16.09 3.17 -0.33
C LEU A 171 16.76 3.75 0.93
N LEU A 172 18.04 3.43 1.15
CA LEU A 172 18.80 3.85 2.32
C LEU A 172 18.06 3.49 3.64
N GLY A 173 18.14 4.36 4.65
CA GLY A 173 17.54 4.12 5.97
C GLY A 173 18.25 3.04 6.78
N ASN A 174 17.59 2.56 7.82
CA ASN A 174 18.10 1.52 8.72
C ASN A 174 17.39 0.16 8.52
N ALA A 175 16.52 0.06 7.51
CA ALA A 175 15.77 -1.14 7.20
C ALA A 175 16.35 -1.95 6.03
N HIS A 176 17.60 -1.70 5.60
CA HIS A 176 18.34 -2.53 4.64
C HIS A 176 17.58 -2.90 3.33
N GLY A 177 16.71 -2.02 2.84
CA GLY A 177 15.96 -2.27 1.59
C GLY A 177 14.69 -3.11 1.74
N TYR A 178 14.25 -3.41 2.98
CA TYR A 178 12.97 -4.08 3.22
C TYR A 178 11.78 -3.28 2.64
N SER A 179 10.71 -3.99 2.30
CA SER A 179 9.49 -3.38 1.76
C SER A 179 8.78 -2.53 2.82
N CYS A 180 8.22 -1.40 2.38
CA CYS A 180 7.30 -0.60 3.17
C CYS A 180 6.13 -1.46 3.65
N VAL A 181 5.78 -1.33 4.92
CA VAL A 181 4.57 -1.93 5.49
C VAL A 181 3.47 -0.87 5.52
N PHE A 182 2.38 -1.13 4.81
CA PHE A 182 1.20 -0.25 4.81
C PHE A 182 -0.05 -0.96 5.35
N PRO A 183 -0.87 -0.28 6.17
CA PRO A 183 -0.52 0.98 6.80
C PRO A 183 0.55 0.76 7.89
N PHE A 184 1.30 1.81 8.21
CA PHE A 184 2.14 1.83 9.41
C PHE A 184 1.70 2.95 10.34
N ASN A 185 1.85 2.74 11.63
CA ASN A 185 1.57 3.72 12.67
C ASN A 185 2.85 4.51 13.00
N TYR A 186 2.74 5.84 12.98
CA TYR A 186 3.77 6.77 13.41
C TYR A 186 3.09 7.93 14.15
N ASN A 187 3.56 8.28 15.35
CA ASN A 187 2.95 9.33 16.18
C ASN A 187 1.44 9.14 16.36
N ASN A 188 1.01 7.91 16.67
CA ASN A 188 -0.40 7.53 16.84
C ASN A 188 -1.29 7.75 15.60
N LYS A 189 -0.71 7.87 14.40
CA LYS A 189 -1.43 8.05 13.14
C LYS A 189 -1.05 6.96 12.15
N TRP A 190 -2.05 6.40 11.47
CA TRP A 190 -1.86 5.38 10.46
C TRP A 190 -1.66 6.00 9.07
N TYR A 191 -0.58 5.61 8.39
CA TYR A 191 -0.23 6.04 7.05
C TYR A 191 -0.32 4.87 6.08
N ALA A 192 -1.15 5.00 5.05
CA ALA A 192 -1.29 4.02 3.97
C ALA A 192 -0.45 4.36 2.71
N GLU A 193 0.40 5.39 2.83
CA GLU A 193 1.28 5.93 1.78
C GLU A 193 2.56 6.48 2.42
N CYS A 194 3.57 6.71 1.58
CA CYS A 194 4.80 7.36 2.02
C CYS A 194 4.50 8.79 2.52
N THR A 195 5.06 9.15 3.67
CA THR A 195 4.85 10.44 4.30
C THR A 195 6.13 11.25 4.33
N THR A 196 6.02 12.57 4.39
CA THR A 196 7.14 13.49 4.70
C THR A 196 7.12 13.94 6.15
N GLU A 197 6.06 13.59 6.89
CA GLU A 197 5.85 13.98 8.28
C GLU A 197 6.99 13.49 9.18
N GLY A 198 7.43 14.34 10.12
CA GLY A 198 8.57 14.04 10.99
C GLY A 198 9.95 14.31 10.36
N ARG A 199 10.02 14.88 9.16
CA ARG A 199 11.29 15.25 8.52
C ARG A 199 11.28 16.69 8.01
N GLU A 200 12.39 17.39 8.20
CA GLU A 200 12.60 18.75 7.71
C GLU A 200 13.04 18.79 6.23
N ASP A 201 13.65 17.69 5.76
CA ASP A 201 14.14 17.55 4.38
C ASP A 201 13.04 17.29 3.34
N ASN A 202 11.78 17.17 3.77
CA ASN A 202 10.61 16.84 2.94
C ASN A 202 10.75 15.57 2.09
N LEU A 203 11.65 14.66 2.48
CA LEU A 203 11.82 13.39 1.76
C LEU A 203 10.75 12.38 2.18
N HIS A 204 10.12 11.75 1.20
CA HIS A 204 9.13 10.70 1.43
C HIS A 204 9.79 9.46 2.02
N TRP A 205 9.23 8.98 3.13
CA TRP A 205 9.69 7.78 3.83
C TRP A 205 8.50 6.88 4.21
N CYS A 206 8.83 5.64 4.56
CA CYS A 206 7.87 4.68 5.09
C CYS A 206 8.53 3.83 6.18
N ALA A 207 7.72 3.27 7.07
CA ALA A 207 8.17 2.22 7.98
C ALA A 207 8.15 0.85 7.30
N THR A 208 8.97 -0.07 7.82
CA THR A 208 9.03 -1.47 7.37
C THR A 208 8.40 -2.44 8.37
N THR A 209 7.64 -1.89 9.32
CA THR A 209 6.86 -2.63 10.33
C THR A 209 5.52 -1.91 10.54
N ASP A 210 4.54 -2.59 11.15
CA ASP A 210 3.21 -1.99 11.36
C ASP A 210 3.23 -0.83 12.37
N ARG A 211 4.12 -0.84 13.38
CA ARG A 211 4.31 0.28 14.31
C ARG A 211 5.74 0.78 14.29
N TYR A 212 5.93 1.96 13.68
CA TYR A 212 7.24 2.61 13.62
C TYR A 212 7.77 2.95 15.00
N ASP A 213 6.92 3.49 15.89
CA ASP A 213 7.33 3.98 17.21
C ASP A 213 7.91 2.89 18.12
N GLN A 214 7.72 1.61 17.78
CA GLN A 214 8.26 0.46 18.53
C GLN A 214 9.54 -0.11 17.92
N SER A 215 9.66 -0.07 16.59
CA SER A 215 10.76 -0.73 15.87
C SER A 215 11.82 0.23 15.36
N GLU A 216 11.42 1.49 15.14
CA GLU A 216 12.17 2.55 14.49
C GLU A 216 12.79 2.12 13.15
N ARG A 217 12.18 1.15 12.45
CA ARG A 217 12.67 0.64 11.16
C ARG A 217 12.03 1.36 9.99
N TRP A 218 12.85 2.05 9.21
CA TRP A 218 12.40 2.86 8.07
C TRP A 218 13.40 2.91 6.91
N GLY A 219 12.91 3.43 5.79
CA GLY A 219 13.74 3.93 4.71
C GLY A 219 12.97 4.86 3.79
N PHE A 220 13.67 5.42 2.81
CA PHE A 220 13.06 6.36 1.88
C PHE A 220 12.26 5.63 0.81
N CYS A 221 11.14 6.23 0.41
CA CYS A 221 10.39 5.71 -0.72
C CYS A 221 11.07 6.07 -2.03
N PRO A 222 11.10 5.17 -3.03
CA PRO A 222 11.52 5.51 -4.37
C PRO A 222 10.58 6.58 -4.94
N VAL A 223 11.15 7.46 -5.73
CA VAL A 223 10.45 8.61 -6.29
C VAL A 223 10.58 8.53 -7.80
N TYR A 224 9.46 8.56 -8.54
CA TYR A 224 9.53 8.62 -10.00
C TYR A 224 9.40 10.08 -10.46
N PRO A 225 10.33 10.57 -11.28
CA PRO A 225 10.15 11.85 -11.93
C PRO A 225 8.89 11.83 -12.80
N ARG A 226 8.10 12.92 -12.75
CA ARG A 226 6.89 13.10 -13.59
C ARG A 226 7.15 12.91 -15.10
N TRP A 227 8.40 13.01 -15.58
CA TRP A 227 8.75 12.81 -16.99
C TRP A 227 8.87 11.34 -17.42
N ALA A 228 8.93 10.39 -16.48
CA ALA A 228 9.02 8.95 -16.80
C ALA A 228 7.68 8.34 -17.25
N SER A 229 6.54 9.00 -16.95
CA SER A 229 5.20 8.54 -17.35
C SER A 229 4.89 8.75 -18.84
N HIS A 230 5.49 9.76 -19.48
CA HIS A 230 5.29 10.03 -20.92
C HIS A 230 6.10 9.10 -21.84
N ARG A 231 7.08 8.34 -21.33
CA ARG A 231 7.97 7.50 -22.13
C ARG A 231 7.68 5.99 -22.07
N LYS A 232 6.48 5.56 -21.65
CA LYS A 232 6.08 4.14 -21.78
C LYS A 232 5.90 3.66 -23.23
N ARG A 233 6.03 4.52 -24.26
CA ARG A 233 5.94 4.14 -25.68
C ARG A 233 7.27 4.07 -26.44
N LEU A 234 8.42 4.43 -25.84
CA LEU A 234 9.69 4.50 -26.59
C LEU A 234 10.88 3.77 -25.93
N LEU A 235 10.64 2.91 -24.95
CA LEU A 235 11.69 2.06 -24.37
C LEU A 235 11.29 0.58 -24.46
N LYS A 236 11.14 0.07 -25.68
CA LYS A 236 11.30 -1.38 -25.96
C LYS A 236 12.75 -1.75 -26.25
N HIS A 237 13.66 -0.78 -26.32
CA HIS A 237 15.09 -1.02 -26.43
C HIS A 237 15.83 -0.08 -25.46
N SER A 238 16.66 -0.67 -24.59
CA SER A 238 17.54 -0.01 -23.63
C SER A 238 16.92 0.42 -22.28
N CYS A 239 16.52 -0.57 -21.49
CA CYS A 239 16.78 -0.54 -20.04
C CYS A 239 17.06 -1.96 -19.60
N SER A 240 18.22 -2.46 -19.99
CA SER A 240 18.75 -3.72 -19.48
C SER A 240 19.05 -3.49 -18.00
N LEU A 241 18.27 -4.11 -17.11
CA LEU A 241 18.68 -4.40 -15.75
C LEU A 241 20.07 -5.05 -15.81
N LEU A 242 21.14 -4.30 -15.52
CA LEU A 242 22.40 -4.90 -15.11
C LEU A 242 22.33 -5.20 -13.61
N MET A 243 21.46 -6.15 -13.29
CA MET A 243 21.58 -7.02 -12.13
C MET A 243 21.95 -8.39 -12.69
N PHE A 244 23.07 -8.93 -12.20
CA PHE A 244 23.64 -10.27 -12.40
C PHE A 244 24.88 -10.42 -13.32
N ARG A 245 25.98 -10.74 -12.63
CA ARG A 245 27.18 -11.55 -12.98
C ARG A 245 28.24 -10.94 -13.89
N CYS A 246 29.30 -10.46 -13.24
CA CYS A 246 30.67 -10.47 -13.75
C CYS A 246 31.38 -11.69 -13.11
N PHE A 247 31.89 -12.65 -13.90
CA PHE A 247 33.05 -13.51 -13.60
C PHE A 247 33.37 -14.48 -14.78
N LEU A 248 34.68 -14.68 -15.03
CA LEU A 248 35.39 -15.58 -15.97
C LEU A 248 35.25 -15.23 -17.46
N LEU A 249 36.30 -15.08 -18.29
CA LEU A 249 37.74 -15.40 -18.24
C LEU A 249 38.57 -14.18 -18.71
#